data_AF-A0A2A2R040-F1
#
_entry.id   AF-A0A2A2R040-F1
#
_cell.length_a   1.000
_cell.length_b   1.000
_cell.length_c   1.000
_cell.angle_alpha   90.00
_cell.angle_beta   90.00
_cell.angle_gamma   90.00
#
_symmetry.space_group_name_H-M   'P 1'
#
loop_
_entity.id
_entity.type
_entity.pdbx_description
1 polymer ?
#
loop_
_entity_poly.entity_id
_entity_poly.type
_entity_poly.pdbx_seq_one_letter_code
_entity_poly.pdbx_strand_id
1 'polypeptide(L)'
;MSSTTTNEHKPSILFVDDERNILEGIKRNYRSLRNEYEMNFAESGQEALELLTHLPVDVVVSDMRMPVMDGATLLQEVARVHPETIRIILTGHSDEELILKAVPVTHRFLSKPCTSDDLKQSIDRILMFRDSLHNRSISKFLCGIERLPALPMSMQKLQQEITSTTPSIDSVAELVSQDPALAARILQLANSAFFGPRQVLNCPREATLYLGMETVSALALHVHVFESLVKENSVTVEILRELQSRSAHVADIAYHIALQMTSSEEVAKEAFAGGLLSEIGKLILALAPEVSTDISKYSKEERLSSCEAEYLMAGSSHAEIGAYLLVLWGIPANVVNIVAYHHRPSELDGFRTESVVAVHIAQSLLDIIYEQASPPSMDWSFISSRGFSARMPEWLNYALDCCSVPPDKLQGLLITPLDEKEWNPQ
;
A
#
# COMPACT_ATOMS: atom_id res chain seq x y z
N MET A 1 1.44 -18.36 -29.23
CA MET A 1 2.49 -19.31 -28.79
C MET A 1 3.83 -18.61 -28.86
N SER A 2 4.29 -18.08 -27.73
CA SER A 2 5.70 -17.84 -27.46
C SER A 2 5.86 -17.99 -25.95
N SER A 3 6.28 -19.19 -25.57
CA SER A 3 6.55 -19.61 -24.20
C SER A 3 7.82 -18.92 -23.72
N THR A 4 7.68 -17.84 -22.95
CA THR A 4 8.76 -17.33 -22.10
C THR A 4 8.91 -18.28 -20.93
N THR A 5 9.94 -19.12 -21.00
CA THR A 5 10.43 -19.96 -19.91
C THR A 5 10.92 -19.07 -18.76
N THR A 6 10.08 -18.82 -17.76
CA THR A 6 10.53 -18.28 -16.48
C THR A 6 11.23 -19.40 -15.72
N ASN A 7 12.50 -19.16 -15.38
CA ASN A 7 13.31 -20.07 -14.58
C ASN A 7 12.59 -20.36 -13.25
N GLU A 8 12.04 -21.57 -13.08
CA GLU A 8 11.29 -22.02 -11.90
C GLU A 8 12.23 -22.19 -10.68
N HIS A 9 12.74 -21.08 -10.14
CA HIS A 9 13.38 -21.12 -8.84
C HIS A 9 12.27 -21.15 -7.77
N LYS A 10 12.22 -22.23 -6.99
CA LYS A 10 11.32 -22.31 -5.84
C LYS A 10 11.68 -21.21 -4.85
N PRO A 11 10.73 -20.43 -4.34
CA PRO A 11 10.99 -19.47 -3.27
C PRO A 11 11.64 -20.16 -2.06
N SER A 12 12.73 -19.59 -1.57
CA SER A 12 13.48 -20.06 -0.40
C SER A 12 12.96 -19.38 0.86
N ILE A 13 12.47 -20.17 1.82
CA ILE A 13 11.89 -19.72 3.09
C ILE A 13 12.75 -20.22 4.24
N LEU A 14 13.19 -19.31 5.11
CA LEU A 14 13.89 -19.62 6.35
C LEU A 14 12.94 -19.42 7.54
N PHE A 15 12.63 -20.52 8.24
CA PHE A 15 11.87 -20.48 9.49
C PHE A 15 12.82 -20.46 10.69
N VAL A 16 12.59 -19.54 11.62
CA VAL A 16 13.44 -19.33 12.80
C VAL A 16 12.57 -19.32 14.05
N ASP A 17 12.82 -20.26 14.96
CA ASP A 17 12.09 -20.38 16.23
C ASP A 17 12.98 -21.20 17.20
N ASP A 18 13.13 -20.76 18.46
CA ASP A 18 13.98 -21.46 19.44
C ASP A 18 13.33 -22.75 19.97
N GLU A 19 12.03 -22.93 19.76
CA GLU A 19 11.33 -24.16 20.09
C GLU A 19 11.38 -25.16 18.93
N ARG A 20 12.30 -26.13 19.01
CA ARG A 20 12.43 -27.23 18.03
C ARG A 20 11.10 -27.93 17.71
N ASN A 21 10.19 -28.06 18.68
CA ASN A 21 8.88 -28.67 18.46
C ASN A 21 7.99 -27.88 17.49
N ILE A 22 8.09 -26.55 17.50
CA ILE A 22 7.37 -25.67 16.58
C ILE A 22 7.92 -25.86 15.16
N LEU A 23 9.25 -25.82 14.99
CA LEU A 23 9.89 -26.05 13.70
C LEU A 23 9.55 -27.45 13.12
N GLU A 24 9.57 -28.49 13.96
CA GLU A 24 9.15 -29.83 13.54
C GLU A 24 7.65 -29.91 13.20
N GLY A 25 6.81 -29.11 13.86
CA GLY A 25 5.41 -28.91 13.48
C GLY A 25 5.27 -28.32 12.09
N ILE A 26 5.98 -27.22 11.80
CA ILE A 26 5.98 -26.57 10.48
C ILE A 26 6.50 -27.54 9.41
N LYS A 27 7.62 -28.23 9.65
CA LYS A 27 8.18 -29.25 8.75
C LYS A 27 7.18 -30.35 8.37
N ARG A 28 6.35 -30.79 9.33
CA ARG A 28 5.31 -31.80 9.11
C ARG A 28 4.15 -31.23 8.29
N ASN A 29 3.64 -30.06 8.67
CA ASN A 29 2.49 -29.43 8.02
C ASN A 29 2.81 -29.00 6.57
N TYR A 30 4.04 -28.55 6.31
CA TYR A 30 4.48 -28.05 5.00
C TYR A 30 5.12 -29.14 4.13
N ARG A 31 5.06 -30.42 4.54
CA ARG A 31 5.71 -31.53 3.83
C ARG A 31 5.24 -31.68 2.38
N SER A 32 3.96 -31.44 2.10
CA SER A 32 3.39 -31.45 0.75
C SER A 32 3.88 -30.29 -0.12
N LEU A 33 4.32 -29.19 0.49
CA LEU A 33 4.73 -27.95 -0.18
C LEU A 33 6.21 -27.94 -0.57
N ARG A 34 6.96 -29.03 -0.40
CA ARG A 34 8.38 -29.14 -0.83
C ARG A 34 8.58 -29.01 -2.35
N ASN A 35 7.49 -29.13 -3.11
CA ASN A 35 7.50 -28.86 -4.55
C ASN A 35 7.25 -27.38 -4.87
N GLU A 36 6.72 -26.60 -3.93
CA GLU A 36 6.43 -25.17 -4.07
C GLU A 36 7.57 -24.32 -3.48
N TYR A 37 8.10 -24.72 -2.31
CA TYR A 37 9.15 -23.97 -1.60
C TYR A 37 10.41 -24.78 -1.33
N GLU A 38 11.53 -24.09 -1.29
CA GLU A 38 12.74 -24.54 -0.61
C GLU A 38 12.69 -24.06 0.83
N MET A 39 12.76 -24.96 1.82
CA MET A 39 12.55 -24.62 3.23
C MET A 39 13.79 -24.93 4.07
N ASN A 40 14.28 -23.90 4.75
CA ASN A 40 15.39 -23.91 5.68
C ASN A 40 14.89 -23.61 7.10
N PHE A 41 15.60 -24.09 8.12
CA PHE A 41 15.17 -23.98 9.51
C PHE A 41 16.38 -23.65 10.39
N ALA A 42 16.18 -22.75 11.35
CA ALA A 42 17.18 -22.39 12.35
C ALA A 42 16.54 -22.37 13.75
N GLU A 43 17.25 -22.89 14.74
CA GLU A 43 16.84 -22.91 16.16
C GLU A 43 17.29 -21.65 16.92
N SER A 44 17.90 -20.68 16.23
CA SER A 44 18.30 -19.39 16.81
C SER A 44 18.53 -18.31 15.75
N GLY A 45 18.48 -17.03 16.17
CA GLY A 45 18.85 -15.92 15.29
C GLY A 45 20.30 -15.99 14.78
N GLN A 46 21.24 -16.51 15.58
CA GLN A 46 22.63 -16.66 15.17
C GLN A 46 22.80 -17.69 14.05
N GLU A 47 22.13 -18.84 14.17
CA GLU A 47 22.11 -19.88 13.13
C GLU A 47 21.42 -19.36 11.86
N ALA A 48 20.35 -18.58 12.00
CA ALA A 48 19.67 -17.95 10.86
C ALA A 48 20.61 -17.01 10.08
N LEU A 49 21.37 -16.17 10.78
CA LEU A 49 22.37 -15.29 10.14
C LEU A 49 23.48 -16.08 9.46
N GLU A 50 23.94 -17.19 10.04
CA GLU A 50 24.94 -18.06 9.41
C GLU A 50 24.41 -18.67 8.10
N LEU A 51 23.17 -19.19 8.11
CA LEU A 51 22.52 -19.72 6.91
C LEU A 51 22.38 -18.68 5.79
N LEU A 52 22.04 -17.43 6.14
CA LEU A 52 21.93 -16.32 5.19
C LEU A 52 23.25 -15.99 4.48
N THR A 53 24.40 -16.32 5.07
CA THR A 53 25.71 -16.16 4.40
C THR A 53 25.98 -17.21 3.31
N HIS A 54 25.24 -18.33 3.33
CA HIS A 54 25.50 -19.49 2.49
C HIS A 54 24.40 -19.74 1.46
N LEU A 55 23.18 -19.25 1.71
CA LEU A 55 21.99 -19.55 0.91
C LEU A 55 21.21 -18.27 0.60
N PRO A 56 20.72 -18.10 -0.64
CA PRO A 56 19.74 -17.06 -0.92
C PRO A 56 18.42 -17.40 -0.20
N VAL A 57 17.83 -16.40 0.46
CA VAL A 57 16.55 -16.53 1.17
C VAL A 57 15.61 -15.43 0.68
N ASP A 58 14.47 -15.84 0.13
CA ASP A 58 13.42 -14.93 -0.32
C ASP A 58 12.59 -14.42 0.86
N VAL A 59 12.31 -15.29 1.84
CA VAL A 59 11.45 -14.99 3.00
C VAL A 59 12.06 -15.52 4.29
N VAL A 60 12.18 -14.67 5.30
CA VAL A 60 12.46 -15.07 6.69
C VAL A 60 11.18 -14.96 7.49
N VAL A 61 10.82 -16.06 8.17
CA VAL A 61 9.72 -16.11 9.14
C VAL A 61 10.33 -16.40 10.50
N SER A 62 10.33 -15.40 11.38
CA SER A 62 10.93 -15.51 12.72
C SER A 62 9.87 -15.48 13.81
N ASP A 63 10.07 -16.25 14.86
CA ASP A 63 9.43 -15.94 16.14
C ASP A 63 9.92 -14.60 16.69
N MET A 64 9.07 -13.92 17.46
CA MET A 64 9.43 -12.68 18.13
C MET A 64 10.36 -12.90 19.33
N ARG A 65 10.11 -13.91 20.17
CA ARG A 65 10.79 -14.11 21.46
C ARG A 65 11.73 -15.30 21.42
N MET A 66 12.98 -15.02 21.07
CA MET A 66 14.05 -16.02 21.10
C MET A 66 15.16 -15.60 22.09
N PRO A 67 15.83 -16.55 22.76
CA PRO A 67 16.96 -16.27 23.63
C PRO A 67 18.13 -15.62 22.90
N VAL A 68 18.87 -14.74 23.59
CA VAL A 68 20.08 -14.04 23.12
C VAL A 68 19.83 -13.01 22.01
N MET A 69 19.13 -13.40 20.94
CA MET A 69 18.75 -12.55 19.82
C MET A 69 17.27 -12.76 19.53
N ASP A 70 16.46 -11.75 19.81
CA ASP A 70 15.03 -11.76 19.50
C ASP A 70 14.75 -11.57 18.00
N GLY A 71 13.51 -11.80 17.58
CA GLY A 71 13.12 -11.70 16.17
C GLY A 71 13.31 -10.29 15.60
N ALA A 72 13.05 -9.26 16.39
CA ALA A 72 13.24 -7.87 15.99
C ALA A 72 14.71 -7.58 15.66
N THR A 73 15.64 -8.02 16.54
CA THR A 73 17.08 -7.85 16.38
C THR A 73 17.59 -8.65 15.18
N LEU A 74 17.14 -9.90 15.01
CA LEU A 74 17.46 -10.71 13.84
C LEU A 74 17.07 -9.98 12.55
N LEU A 75 15.82 -9.53 12.45
CA LEU A 75 15.33 -8.91 11.22
C LEU A 75 15.96 -7.55 10.94
N GLN A 76 16.45 -6.84 11.96
CA GLN A 76 17.25 -5.65 11.78
C GLN A 76 18.60 -5.96 11.11
N GLU A 77 19.26 -7.05 11.49
CA GLU A 77 20.48 -7.50 10.81
C GLU A 77 20.18 -8.01 9.39
N VAL A 78 19.06 -8.72 9.20
CA VAL A 78 18.61 -9.13 7.85
C VAL A 78 18.36 -7.91 6.97
N ALA A 79 17.67 -6.88 7.45
CA ALA A 79 17.43 -5.65 6.69
C ALA A 79 18.74 -4.96 6.28
N ARG A 80 19.76 -5.00 7.14
CA ARG A 80 21.07 -4.39 6.89
C ARG A 80 21.90 -5.14 5.85
N VAL A 81 21.88 -6.48 5.88
CA VAL A 81 22.77 -7.32 5.04
C VAL A 81 22.07 -7.88 3.80
N HIS A 82 20.78 -8.18 3.90
CA HIS A 82 19.91 -8.74 2.87
C HIS A 82 18.60 -7.93 2.77
N PRO A 83 18.67 -6.66 2.35
CA PRO A 83 17.51 -5.76 2.32
C PRO A 83 16.36 -6.29 1.45
N GLU A 84 16.65 -7.11 0.44
CA GLU A 84 15.68 -7.72 -0.47
C GLU A 84 14.87 -8.87 0.14
N THR A 85 15.34 -9.45 1.25
CA THR A 85 14.65 -10.57 1.90
C THR A 85 13.37 -10.07 2.55
N ILE A 86 12.25 -10.74 2.27
CA ILE A 86 10.96 -10.46 2.91
C ILE A 86 11.06 -10.93 4.37
N ARG A 87 10.56 -10.10 5.28
CA ARG A 87 10.77 -10.25 6.73
C ARG A 87 9.43 -10.32 7.44
N ILE A 88 9.10 -11.50 7.97
CA ILE A 88 7.83 -11.80 8.64
C ILE A 88 8.13 -12.16 10.11
N ILE A 89 7.38 -11.58 11.05
CA ILE A 89 7.40 -11.98 12.46
C ILE A 89 6.10 -12.68 12.85
N LEU A 90 6.24 -13.78 13.59
CA LEU A 90 5.16 -14.40 14.36
C LEU A 90 5.18 -13.83 15.79
N THR A 91 4.09 -13.20 16.25
CA THR A 91 4.04 -12.56 17.58
C THR A 91 2.91 -13.12 18.44
N GLY A 92 3.12 -13.15 19.76
CA GLY A 92 2.08 -13.41 20.75
C GLY A 92 1.43 -12.13 21.30
N HIS A 93 0.50 -12.29 22.24
CA HIS A 93 -0.24 -11.19 22.86
C HIS A 93 0.60 -10.36 23.85
N SER A 94 1.84 -10.78 24.15
CA SER A 94 2.72 -10.17 25.15
C SER A 94 3.85 -9.33 24.55
N ASP A 95 3.78 -8.98 23.27
CA ASP A 95 4.95 -8.50 22.50
C ASP A 95 4.91 -7.00 22.17
N GLU A 96 4.06 -6.21 22.82
CA GLU A 96 3.82 -4.79 22.53
C GLU A 96 5.10 -3.96 22.29
N GLU A 97 5.99 -3.95 23.29
CA GLU A 97 7.22 -3.15 23.23
C GLU A 97 8.19 -3.64 22.15
N LEU A 98 8.21 -4.95 21.88
CA LEU A 98 9.06 -5.55 20.85
C LEU A 98 8.52 -5.26 19.44
N ILE A 99 7.20 -5.20 19.29
CA ILE A 99 6.56 -4.88 18.01
C ILE A 99 6.91 -3.47 17.58
N LEU A 100 6.81 -2.48 18.48
CA LEU A 100 7.16 -1.10 18.15
C LEU A 100 8.63 -0.97 17.67
N LYS A 101 9.55 -1.76 18.24
CA LYS A 101 10.96 -1.83 17.79
C LYS A 101 11.11 -2.52 16.43
N ALA A 102 10.25 -3.50 16.14
CA ALA A 102 10.31 -4.30 14.92
C ALA A 102 9.58 -3.68 13.72
N VAL A 103 8.65 -2.74 13.93
CA VAL A 103 7.86 -2.09 12.86
C VAL A 103 8.71 -1.53 11.71
N PRO A 104 9.87 -0.88 11.94
CA PRO A 104 10.67 -0.35 10.84
C PRO A 104 11.28 -1.43 9.95
N VAL A 105 11.57 -2.61 10.49
CA VAL A 105 12.32 -3.67 9.78
C VAL A 105 11.44 -4.84 9.35
N THR A 106 10.23 -4.93 9.87
CA THR A 106 9.28 -6.01 9.60
C THR A 106 8.31 -5.61 8.51
N HIS A 107 8.17 -6.46 7.51
CA HIS A 107 7.16 -6.28 6.47
C HIS A 107 5.79 -6.73 7.00
N ARG A 108 5.72 -7.96 7.53
CA ARG A 108 4.45 -8.60 7.93
C ARG A 108 4.51 -9.14 9.36
N PHE A 109 3.48 -8.82 10.15
CA PHE A 109 3.24 -9.43 11.45
C PHE A 109 2.09 -10.45 11.34
N LEU A 110 2.24 -11.63 11.93
CA LEU A 110 1.19 -12.65 12.03
C LEU A 110 1.03 -13.11 13.49
N SER A 111 -0.21 -13.29 13.94
CA SER A 111 -0.52 -13.59 15.35
C SER A 111 -0.39 -15.08 15.65
N LYS A 112 0.20 -15.41 16.80
CA LYS A 112 0.13 -16.74 17.40
C LYS A 112 -1.20 -16.86 18.19
N PRO A 113 -2.00 -17.93 18.00
CA PRO A 113 -1.75 -19.06 17.11
C PRO A 113 -2.00 -18.73 15.63
N CYS A 114 -1.00 -18.99 14.79
CA CYS A 114 -1.09 -18.86 13.33
C CYS A 114 -1.23 -20.27 12.74
N THR A 115 -2.23 -20.51 11.90
CA THR A 115 -2.35 -21.81 11.24
C THR A 115 -1.33 -21.94 10.12
N SER A 116 -1.08 -23.18 9.67
CA SER A 116 -0.22 -23.39 8.50
C SER A 116 -0.78 -22.70 7.26
N ASP A 117 -2.10 -22.64 7.15
CA ASP A 117 -2.78 -22.13 5.98
C ASP A 117 -2.77 -20.59 5.96
N ASP A 118 -2.89 -19.93 7.11
CA ASP A 118 -2.77 -18.47 7.21
C ASP A 118 -1.37 -18.00 6.79
N LEU A 119 -0.34 -18.67 7.31
CA LEU A 119 1.05 -18.37 6.97
C LEU A 119 1.33 -18.64 5.49
N LYS A 120 0.84 -19.76 4.94
CA LYS A 120 0.99 -20.09 3.52
C LYS A 120 0.32 -19.03 2.65
N GLN A 121 -0.94 -18.69 2.93
CA GLN A 121 -1.68 -17.67 2.17
C GLN A 121 -0.98 -16.31 2.22
N SER A 122 -0.42 -15.93 3.37
CA SER A 122 0.33 -14.69 3.51
C SER A 122 1.58 -14.68 2.62
N ILE A 123 2.37 -15.77 2.65
CA ILE A 123 3.59 -15.92 1.85
C ILE A 123 3.26 -15.96 0.35
N ASP A 124 2.29 -16.78 -0.06
CA ASP A 124 1.86 -16.90 -1.46
C ASP A 124 1.39 -15.56 -2.01
N ARG A 125 0.60 -14.81 -1.25
CA ARG A 125 0.10 -13.52 -1.69
C ARG A 125 1.24 -12.53 -1.89
N ILE A 126 2.21 -12.49 -0.97
CA ILE A 126 3.38 -11.61 -1.12
C ILE A 126 4.19 -11.98 -2.36
N LEU A 127 4.46 -13.28 -2.55
CA LEU A 127 5.25 -13.77 -3.69
C LEU A 127 4.52 -13.55 -5.02
N MET A 128 3.20 -13.74 -5.07
CA MET A 128 2.38 -13.46 -6.24
C MET A 128 2.50 -12.00 -6.70
N PHE A 129 2.36 -11.04 -5.78
CA PHE A 129 2.50 -9.62 -6.11
C PHE A 129 3.95 -9.22 -6.43
N ARG A 130 4.93 -9.85 -5.77
CA ARG A 130 6.35 -9.67 -6.11
C ARG A 130 6.61 -10.09 -7.55
N ASP A 131 6.11 -11.26 -7.93
CA ASP A 131 6.38 -11.88 -9.22
C ASP A 131 5.56 -11.21 -10.35
N SER A 132 4.50 -10.46 -10.02
CA SER A 132 3.82 -9.56 -10.96
C SER A 132 4.63 -8.31 -11.32
N LEU A 133 5.62 -7.92 -10.50
CA LEU A 133 6.50 -6.81 -10.84
C LEU A 133 7.56 -7.28 -11.85
N HIS A 134 7.49 -6.77 -13.08
CA HIS A 134 8.49 -7.12 -14.10
C HIS A 134 9.87 -6.55 -13.79
N ASN A 135 9.96 -5.49 -12.98
CA ASN A 135 11.21 -4.88 -12.57
C ASN A 135 11.66 -5.34 -11.18
N ARG A 136 12.64 -6.26 -11.14
CA ARG A 136 13.21 -6.76 -9.89
C ARG A 136 13.97 -5.70 -9.09
N SER A 137 14.48 -4.61 -9.70
CA SER A 137 15.13 -3.54 -8.92
C SER A 137 14.11 -2.84 -8.02
N ILE A 138 12.90 -2.62 -8.53
CA ILE A 138 11.79 -2.03 -7.77
C ILE A 138 11.36 -2.95 -6.62
N SER A 139 11.21 -4.26 -6.87
CA SER A 139 10.88 -5.21 -5.79
C SER A 139 11.96 -5.19 -4.69
N LYS A 140 13.24 -5.19 -5.05
CA LYS A 140 14.35 -5.09 -4.08
C LYS A 140 14.32 -3.77 -3.32
N PHE A 141 14.07 -2.66 -4.03
CA PHE A 141 13.95 -1.34 -3.43
C PHE A 141 12.84 -1.32 -2.40
N LEU A 142 11.64 -1.81 -2.75
CA LEU A 142 10.47 -1.89 -1.87
C LEU A 142 10.73 -2.71 -0.60
N CYS A 143 11.44 -3.83 -0.69
CA CYS A 143 11.85 -4.60 0.49
C CYS A 143 12.88 -3.87 1.36
N GLY A 144 13.67 -2.96 0.78
CA GLY A 144 14.57 -2.08 1.51
C GLY A 144 13.88 -0.86 2.16
N ILE A 145 12.61 -0.60 1.87
CA ILE A 145 11.87 0.53 2.45
C ILE A 145 11.47 0.20 3.88
N GLU A 146 12.34 0.58 4.81
CA GLU A 146 12.01 0.54 6.24
C GLU A 146 10.92 1.55 6.60
N ARG A 147 10.95 2.73 5.95
CA ARG A 147 10.10 3.89 6.29
C ARG A 147 9.63 4.58 5.02
N LEU A 148 8.33 4.82 4.91
CA LEU A 148 7.85 5.76 3.90
C LEU A 148 8.03 7.19 4.39
N PRO A 149 8.39 8.11 3.50
CA PRO A 149 8.49 9.50 3.87
C PRO A 149 7.10 10.12 4.05
N ALA A 150 6.88 10.76 5.20
CA ALA A 150 5.75 11.65 5.38
C ALA A 150 6.17 13.09 5.05
N LEU A 151 5.21 13.90 4.60
CA LEU A 151 5.46 15.31 4.32
C LEU A 151 5.79 16.07 5.63
N PRO A 152 6.79 16.97 5.62
CA PRO A 152 7.17 17.71 6.83
C PRO A 152 6.01 18.47 7.48
N MET A 153 5.09 19.02 6.68
CA MET A 153 3.92 19.73 7.20
C MET A 153 2.94 18.80 7.89
N SER A 154 2.69 17.60 7.35
CA SER A 154 1.85 16.59 8.01
C SER A 154 2.43 16.22 9.37
N MET A 155 3.73 15.95 9.40
CA MET A 155 4.41 15.54 10.63
C MET A 155 4.49 16.69 11.65
N GLN A 156 4.71 17.93 11.19
CA GLN A 156 4.68 19.10 12.06
C GLN A 156 3.29 19.30 12.69
N LYS A 157 2.21 19.23 11.89
CA LYS A 157 0.83 19.32 12.41
C LYS A 157 0.54 18.20 13.39
N LEU A 158 0.97 16.98 13.08
CA LEU A 158 0.80 15.82 13.95
C LEU A 158 1.54 16.01 15.27
N GLN A 159 2.81 16.43 15.24
CA GLN A 159 3.59 16.73 16.44
C GLN A 159 2.97 17.86 17.27
N GLN A 160 2.49 18.93 16.61
CA GLN A 160 1.80 20.04 17.27
C GLN A 160 0.53 19.57 17.99
N GLU A 161 -0.26 18.71 17.36
CA GLU A 161 -1.47 18.15 17.98
C GLU A 161 -1.12 17.25 19.16
N ILE A 162 -0.14 16.34 18.99
CA ILE A 162 0.32 15.41 20.03
C ILE A 162 0.85 16.15 21.26
N THR A 163 1.58 17.24 21.06
CA THR A 163 2.22 18.01 22.13
C THR A 163 1.38 19.17 22.66
N SER A 164 0.15 19.33 22.13
CA SER A 164 -0.77 20.38 22.57
C SER A 164 -1.19 20.18 24.03
N THR A 165 -1.74 21.24 24.65
CA THR A 165 -2.25 21.17 26.03
C THR A 165 -3.46 20.25 26.17
N THR A 166 -4.15 19.96 25.07
CA THR A 166 -5.38 19.18 25.02
C THR A 166 -5.39 18.34 23.74
N PRO A 167 -4.56 17.28 23.65
CA PRO A 167 -4.44 16.47 22.45
C PRO A 167 -5.75 15.73 22.18
N SER A 168 -6.17 15.70 20.92
CA SER A 168 -7.38 15.02 20.46
C SER A 168 -7.04 13.89 19.52
N ILE A 169 -7.44 12.67 19.89
CA ILE A 169 -7.26 11.50 19.02
C ILE A 169 -8.07 11.62 17.73
N ASP A 170 -9.21 12.30 17.75
CA ASP A 170 -10.00 12.58 16.55
C ASP A 170 -9.27 13.53 15.59
N SER A 171 -8.60 14.55 16.11
CA SER A 171 -7.77 15.47 15.30
C SER A 171 -6.57 14.74 14.69
N VAL A 172 -5.95 13.85 15.46
CA VAL A 172 -4.85 13.00 14.98
C VAL A 172 -5.34 12.05 13.88
N ALA A 173 -6.50 11.43 14.06
CA ALA A 173 -7.09 10.53 13.08
C ALA A 173 -7.42 11.24 11.76
N GLU A 174 -7.86 12.50 11.83
CA GLU A 174 -8.08 13.35 10.66
C GLU A 174 -6.76 13.64 9.93
N LEU A 175 -5.71 14.04 10.65
CA LEU A 175 -4.39 14.31 10.06
C LEU A 175 -3.79 13.05 9.40
N VAL A 176 -3.93 11.89 10.03
CA VAL A 176 -3.49 10.60 9.46
C VAL A 176 -4.28 10.28 8.18
N SER A 177 -5.58 10.56 8.16
CA SER A 177 -6.46 10.26 7.02
C SER A 177 -6.22 11.17 5.80
N GLN A 178 -5.36 12.19 5.92
CA GLN A 178 -4.95 13.09 4.84
C GLN A 178 -3.55 12.77 4.29
N ASP A 179 -2.81 11.83 4.90
CA ASP A 179 -1.43 11.50 4.52
C ASP A 179 -1.31 10.00 4.19
N PRO A 180 -1.08 9.63 2.91
CA PRO A 180 -1.01 8.23 2.49
C PRO A 180 0.07 7.42 3.21
N ALA A 181 1.22 8.03 3.52
CA ALA A 181 2.33 7.33 4.19
C ALA A 181 1.98 7.04 5.66
N LEU A 182 1.41 8.01 6.37
CA LEU A 182 0.92 7.81 7.74
C LEU A 182 -0.23 6.81 7.79
N ALA A 183 -1.22 6.94 6.90
CA ALA A 183 -2.37 6.05 6.81
C ALA A 183 -1.95 4.60 6.59
N ALA A 184 -1.05 4.34 5.65
CA ALA A 184 -0.55 2.99 5.37
C ALA A 184 0.18 2.39 6.59
N ARG A 185 0.95 3.20 7.33
CA ARG A 185 1.67 2.72 8.53
C ARG A 185 0.75 2.44 9.71
N ILE A 186 -0.25 3.30 9.91
CA ILE A 186 -1.27 3.10 10.93
C ILE A 186 -2.08 1.85 10.64
N LEU A 187 -2.50 1.64 9.38
CA LEU A 187 -3.20 0.43 8.97
C LEU A 187 -2.34 -0.83 9.12
N GLN A 188 -1.04 -0.76 8.79
CA GLN A 188 -0.10 -1.86 9.03
C GLN A 188 -0.06 -2.25 10.51
N LEU A 189 0.11 -1.27 11.41
CA LEU A 189 0.19 -1.58 12.85
C LEU A 189 -1.15 -2.04 13.42
N ALA A 190 -2.25 -1.37 13.07
CA ALA A 190 -3.57 -1.71 13.59
C ALA A 190 -4.02 -3.12 13.19
N ASN A 191 -3.61 -3.59 12.00
CA ASN A 191 -3.86 -4.95 11.55
C ASN A 191 -2.73 -5.92 11.89
N SER A 192 -1.71 -5.49 12.65
CA SER A 192 -0.71 -6.40 13.18
C SER A 192 -1.34 -7.32 14.23
N ALA A 193 -0.71 -8.46 14.42
CA ALA A 193 -1.09 -9.51 15.35
C ALA A 193 -1.45 -9.07 16.79
N PHE A 194 -0.79 -8.03 17.32
CA PHE A 194 -0.98 -7.59 18.70
C PHE A 194 -2.18 -6.68 18.87
N PHE A 195 -2.32 -5.70 17.98
CA PHE A 195 -3.48 -4.82 17.98
C PHE A 195 -4.70 -5.57 17.46
N GLY A 196 -4.52 -6.44 16.46
CA GLY A 196 -5.36 -7.58 16.11
C GLY A 196 -6.84 -7.43 16.47
N PRO A 197 -7.58 -6.51 15.84
CA PRO A 197 -9.01 -6.38 16.08
C PRO A 197 -9.74 -7.69 15.72
N ARG A 198 -10.89 -7.95 16.36
CA ARG A 198 -11.76 -9.08 15.96
C ARG A 198 -12.20 -9.02 14.50
N GLN A 199 -12.10 -7.84 13.89
CA GLN A 199 -12.41 -7.55 12.48
C GLN A 199 -11.28 -6.71 11.88
N VAL A 200 -10.86 -7.07 10.68
CA VAL A 200 -9.82 -6.37 9.92
C VAL A 200 -10.21 -4.90 9.71
N LEU A 201 -9.30 -3.97 10.05
CA LEU A 201 -9.54 -2.52 9.94
C LEU A 201 -9.08 -2.01 8.58
N ASN A 202 -10.02 -1.47 7.82
CA ASN A 202 -9.79 -0.99 6.45
C ASN A 202 -9.74 0.54 6.37
N CYS A 203 -10.07 1.26 7.44
CA CYS A 203 -10.15 2.72 7.47
C CYS A 203 -9.02 3.29 8.34
N PRO A 204 -8.18 4.22 7.82
CA PRO A 204 -7.12 4.87 8.59
C PRO A 204 -7.64 5.53 9.88
N ARG A 205 -8.77 6.23 9.79
CA ARG A 205 -9.40 6.90 10.95
C ARG A 205 -9.77 5.91 12.06
N GLU A 206 -10.42 4.80 11.71
CA GLU A 206 -10.80 3.76 12.67
C GLU A 206 -9.58 3.07 13.26
N ALA A 207 -8.55 2.82 12.45
CA ALA A 207 -7.28 2.29 12.89
C ALA A 207 -6.58 3.22 13.90
N THR A 208 -6.56 4.53 13.65
CA THR A 208 -6.01 5.50 14.60
C THR A 208 -6.76 5.51 15.93
N LEU A 209 -8.09 5.54 15.88
CA LEU A 209 -8.92 5.51 17.09
C LEU A 209 -8.74 4.21 17.87
N TYR A 210 -8.58 3.08 17.17
CA TYR A 210 -8.37 1.77 17.76
C TYR A 210 -7.00 1.65 18.46
N LEU A 211 -5.93 2.15 17.83
CA LEU A 211 -4.59 2.17 18.41
C LEU A 211 -4.50 3.14 19.60
N GLY A 212 -5.22 4.25 19.54
CA GLY A 212 -5.22 5.27 20.58
C GLY A 212 -3.99 6.18 20.57
N MET A 213 -4.04 7.21 21.41
CA MET A 213 -3.10 8.33 21.37
C MET A 213 -1.65 7.94 21.65
N GLU A 214 -1.43 7.07 22.63
CA GLU A 214 -0.09 6.68 23.07
C GLU A 214 0.67 5.94 21.98
N THR A 215 0.05 4.91 21.40
CA THR A 215 0.64 4.12 20.31
C THR A 215 0.85 4.95 19.05
N VAL A 216 -0.11 5.80 18.68
CA VAL A 216 0.01 6.66 17.49
C VAL A 216 1.14 7.68 17.67
N SER A 217 1.29 8.23 18.88
CA SER A 217 2.40 9.14 19.21
C SER A 217 3.76 8.45 19.11
N ALA A 218 3.85 7.23 19.64
CA ALA A 218 5.07 6.43 19.54
C ALA A 218 5.42 6.12 18.07
N LEU A 219 4.42 5.74 17.26
CA LEU A 219 4.60 5.52 15.83
C LEU A 219 5.04 6.78 15.08
N ALA A 220 4.44 7.92 15.39
CA ALA A 220 4.79 9.19 14.76
C ALA A 220 6.29 9.49 14.92
N LEU A 221 6.88 9.20 16.09
CA LEU A 221 8.33 9.36 16.31
C LEU A 221 9.20 8.50 15.39
N HIS A 222 8.68 7.38 14.88
CA HIS A 222 9.39 6.49 13.96
C HIS A 222 9.21 6.85 12.48
N VAL A 223 8.24 7.71 12.14
CA VAL A 223 8.04 8.20 10.78
C VAL A 223 9.12 9.25 10.47
N HIS A 224 9.87 9.05 9.38
CA HIS A 224 10.92 9.98 8.99
C HIS A 224 10.30 11.24 8.37
N VAL A 225 10.64 12.40 8.93
CA VAL A 225 10.47 13.69 8.26
C VAL A 225 11.47 13.76 7.14
N PHE A 226 11.02 14.12 5.93
CA PHE A 226 11.83 14.23 4.73
C PHE A 226 12.93 15.33 4.75
N GLU A 227 13.47 15.71 5.91
CA GLU A 227 14.38 16.84 6.06
C GLU A 227 15.66 16.72 5.22
N SER A 228 16.19 15.50 5.06
CA SER A 228 17.43 15.29 4.29
C SER A 228 17.24 15.52 2.78
N LEU A 229 16.08 15.16 2.21
CA LEU A 229 15.77 15.37 0.79
C LEU A 229 15.18 16.75 0.51
N VAL A 230 14.47 17.35 1.48
CA VAL A 230 13.99 18.75 1.44
C VAL A 230 15.16 19.74 1.31
N LYS A 231 16.32 19.41 1.88
CA LYS A 231 17.54 20.25 1.76
C LYS A 231 18.19 20.18 0.37
N GLU A 232 17.91 19.14 -0.42
CA GLU A 232 18.63 18.87 -1.66
C GLU A 232 17.80 19.13 -2.93
N ASN A 233 16.46 19.09 -2.89
CA ASN A 233 15.66 19.33 -4.10
C ASN A 233 14.23 19.86 -3.83
N SER A 234 13.97 21.14 -4.13
CA SER A 234 12.65 21.78 -3.97
C SER A 234 11.56 21.18 -4.87
N VAL A 235 11.94 20.58 -6.00
CA VAL A 235 10.99 19.99 -6.97
C VAL A 235 10.35 18.72 -6.41
N THR A 236 11.12 17.89 -5.71
CA THR A 236 10.60 16.65 -5.10
C THR A 236 9.54 16.96 -4.05
N VAL A 237 9.73 18.00 -3.25
CA VAL A 237 8.75 18.41 -2.22
C VAL A 237 7.42 18.84 -2.85
N GLU A 238 7.47 19.53 -4.00
CA GLU A 238 6.25 19.93 -4.70
C GLU A 238 5.49 18.73 -5.26
N ILE A 239 6.19 17.81 -5.94
CA ILE A 239 5.60 16.56 -6.45
C ILE A 239 4.91 15.78 -5.33
N LEU A 240 5.56 15.68 -4.16
CA LEU A 240 4.98 14.98 -3.01
C LEU A 240 3.73 15.68 -2.46
N ARG A 241 3.71 17.02 -2.45
CA ARG A 241 2.53 17.79 -2.03
C ARG A 241 1.37 17.61 -3.00
N GLU A 242 1.64 17.66 -4.31
CA GLU A 242 0.66 17.39 -5.35
C GLU A 242 0.09 15.98 -5.22
N LEU A 243 0.97 14.99 -4.98
CA LEU A 243 0.57 13.61 -4.75
C LEU A 243 -0.34 13.45 -3.53
N GLN A 244 0.03 14.06 -2.39
CA GLN A 244 -0.78 14.02 -1.18
C GLN A 244 -2.15 14.65 -1.41
N SER A 245 -2.19 15.86 -1.99
CA SER A 245 -3.44 16.57 -2.26
C SER A 245 -4.34 15.76 -3.19
N ARG A 246 -3.76 15.14 -4.23
CA ARG A 246 -4.49 14.28 -5.15
C ARG A 246 -5.03 13.05 -4.43
N SER A 247 -4.22 12.33 -3.65
CA SER A 247 -4.67 11.18 -2.85
C SER A 247 -5.84 11.51 -1.93
N ALA A 248 -5.81 12.67 -1.26
CA ALA A 248 -6.90 13.11 -0.40
C ALA A 248 -8.19 13.37 -1.19
N HIS A 249 -8.11 14.06 -2.33
CA HIS A 249 -9.27 14.27 -3.20
C HIS A 249 -9.84 12.94 -3.74
N VAL A 250 -8.98 12.01 -4.18
CA VAL A 250 -9.44 10.68 -4.65
C VAL A 250 -10.18 9.96 -3.51
N ALA A 251 -9.64 9.99 -2.29
CA ALA A 251 -10.25 9.36 -1.12
C ALA A 251 -11.66 9.92 -0.83
N ASP A 252 -11.81 11.24 -0.76
CA ASP A 252 -13.07 11.91 -0.47
C ASP A 252 -14.12 11.65 -1.56
N ILE A 253 -13.74 11.83 -2.83
CA ILE A 253 -14.65 11.61 -3.97
C ILE A 253 -15.06 10.13 -4.04
N ALA A 254 -14.11 9.20 -3.86
CA ALA A 254 -14.41 7.76 -3.89
C ALA A 254 -15.32 7.34 -2.75
N TYR A 255 -15.11 7.88 -1.53
CA TYR A 255 -16.02 7.65 -0.40
C TYR A 255 -17.45 8.07 -0.75
N HIS A 256 -17.62 9.28 -1.27
CA HIS A 256 -18.93 9.81 -1.66
C HIS A 256 -19.60 8.99 -2.75
N ILE A 257 -18.87 8.62 -3.81
CA ILE A 257 -19.37 7.78 -4.89
C ILE A 257 -19.80 6.40 -4.36
N ALA A 258 -18.94 5.74 -3.58
CA ALA A 258 -19.22 4.42 -3.02
C ALA A 258 -20.44 4.42 -2.10
N LEU A 259 -20.57 5.44 -1.23
CA LEU A 259 -21.72 5.60 -0.35
C LEU A 259 -23.01 5.79 -1.15
N GLN A 260 -22.96 6.61 -2.19
CA GLN A 260 -24.08 6.84 -3.08
C GLN A 260 -24.46 5.62 -3.94
N MET A 261 -23.49 4.77 -4.31
CA MET A 261 -23.72 3.56 -5.08
C MET A 261 -24.35 2.44 -4.24
N THR A 262 -23.96 2.33 -2.97
CA THR A 262 -24.24 1.13 -2.16
C THR A 262 -25.06 1.39 -0.90
N SER A 263 -25.14 2.64 -0.45
CA SER A 263 -25.63 3.02 0.90
C SER A 263 -24.90 2.30 2.04
N SER A 264 -23.70 1.75 1.78
CA SER A 264 -22.91 1.01 2.75
C SER A 264 -21.71 1.83 3.20
N GLU A 265 -21.71 2.18 4.49
CA GLU A 265 -20.60 2.87 5.15
C GLU A 265 -19.30 2.06 5.11
N GLU A 266 -19.40 0.73 5.16
CA GLU A 266 -18.24 -0.19 5.07
C GLU A 266 -17.56 -0.05 3.70
N VAL A 267 -18.34 -0.10 2.61
CA VAL A 267 -17.82 0.03 1.24
C VAL A 267 -17.27 1.43 0.99
N ALA A 268 -17.92 2.46 1.53
CA ALA A 268 -17.44 3.84 1.44
C ALA A 268 -16.08 4.02 2.13
N LYS A 269 -15.91 3.45 3.34
CA LYS A 269 -14.63 3.48 4.06
C LYS A 269 -13.53 2.70 3.36
N GLU A 270 -13.85 1.57 2.73
CA GLU A 270 -12.91 0.83 1.87
C GLU A 270 -12.46 1.67 0.68
N ALA A 271 -13.42 2.33 0.00
CA ALA A 271 -13.13 3.21 -1.12
C ALA A 271 -12.30 4.42 -0.71
N PHE A 272 -12.55 5.01 0.46
CA PHE A 272 -11.72 6.08 1.03
C PHE A 272 -10.28 5.63 1.20
N ALA A 273 -10.06 4.51 1.88
CA ALA A 273 -8.71 4.02 2.16
C ALA A 273 -7.98 3.61 0.87
N GLY A 274 -8.68 2.92 -0.04
CA GLY A 274 -8.14 2.58 -1.35
C GLY A 274 -7.82 3.81 -2.20
N GLY A 275 -8.66 4.85 -2.15
CA GLY A 275 -8.44 6.12 -2.83
C GLY A 275 -7.23 6.87 -2.29
N LEU A 276 -7.09 6.97 -0.97
CA LEU A 276 -5.95 7.60 -0.31
C LEU A 276 -4.63 6.89 -0.68
N LEU A 277 -4.65 5.56 -0.74
CA LEU A 277 -3.47 4.74 -0.98
C LEU A 277 -3.21 4.40 -2.47
N SER A 278 -4.15 4.71 -3.37
CA SER A 278 -4.06 4.38 -4.81
C SER A 278 -2.79 4.91 -5.47
N GLU A 279 -2.37 6.10 -5.06
CA GLU A 279 -1.23 6.82 -5.62
C GLU A 279 0.10 6.53 -4.88
N ILE A 280 0.10 5.64 -3.87
CA ILE A 280 1.30 5.35 -3.05
C ILE A 280 2.46 4.77 -3.87
N GLY A 281 2.17 4.11 -5.00
CA GLY A 281 3.22 3.63 -5.90
C GLY A 281 3.97 4.76 -6.61
N LYS A 282 3.34 5.92 -6.86
CA LYS A 282 4.02 7.09 -7.43
C LYS A 282 4.99 7.72 -6.44
N LEU A 283 4.71 7.61 -5.14
CA LEU A 283 5.67 7.97 -4.09
C LEU A 283 6.94 7.14 -4.24
N ILE A 284 6.81 5.84 -4.46
CA ILE A 284 7.96 4.94 -4.66
C ILE A 284 8.70 5.27 -5.95
N LEU A 285 7.99 5.50 -7.05
CA LEU A 285 8.59 5.88 -8.33
C LEU A 285 9.36 7.21 -8.24
N ALA A 286 8.86 8.17 -7.46
CA ALA A 286 9.54 9.44 -7.22
C ALA A 286 10.81 9.28 -6.38
N LEU A 287 10.85 8.28 -5.49
CA LEU A 287 12.00 7.95 -4.64
C LEU A 287 13.04 7.07 -5.35
N ALA A 288 12.61 6.29 -6.35
CA ALA A 288 13.47 5.40 -7.11
C ALA A 288 14.38 6.22 -8.05
N PRO A 289 15.71 6.29 -7.79
CA PRO A 289 16.61 7.17 -8.53
C PRO A 289 16.74 6.83 -10.02
N GLU A 290 16.42 5.59 -10.39
CA GLU A 290 16.54 5.06 -11.75
C GLU A 290 15.33 5.40 -12.65
N VAL A 291 14.23 5.91 -12.07
CA VAL A 291 12.91 5.95 -12.72
C VAL A 291 12.26 7.34 -12.72
N SER A 292 12.62 8.24 -11.79
CA SER A 292 11.77 9.37 -11.41
C SER A 292 11.72 10.55 -12.38
N THR A 293 12.70 10.77 -13.25
CA THR A 293 12.83 12.08 -13.92
C THR A 293 12.11 12.23 -15.25
N ASP A 294 11.66 11.15 -15.91
CA ASP A 294 11.18 11.23 -17.29
C ASP A 294 9.75 10.74 -17.54
N ILE A 295 9.09 10.08 -16.57
CA ILE A 295 7.75 9.48 -16.78
C ILE A 295 6.69 10.53 -17.14
N SER A 296 6.57 11.62 -16.37
CA SER A 296 5.57 12.65 -16.63
C SER A 296 5.80 13.36 -17.97
N LYS A 297 7.07 13.53 -18.35
CA LYS A 297 7.43 14.11 -19.64
C LYS A 297 7.08 13.15 -20.79
N TYR A 298 7.45 11.89 -20.66
CA TYR A 298 7.15 10.84 -21.64
C TYR A 298 5.65 10.64 -21.85
N SER A 299 4.86 10.61 -20.77
CA SER A 299 3.40 10.57 -20.83
C SER A 299 2.82 11.70 -21.69
N LYS A 300 3.32 12.94 -21.52
CA LYS A 300 2.86 14.10 -22.30
C LYS A 300 3.31 14.06 -23.76
N GLU A 301 4.56 13.65 -24.02
CA GLU A 301 5.12 13.57 -25.39
C GLU A 301 4.40 12.50 -26.22
N GLU A 302 4.16 11.33 -25.64
CA GLU A 302 3.54 10.18 -26.31
C GLU A 302 2.01 10.13 -26.17
N ARG A 303 1.40 11.05 -25.42
CA ARG A 303 -0.05 11.11 -25.13
C ARG A 303 -0.57 9.81 -24.50
N LEU A 304 0.19 9.28 -23.55
CA LEU A 304 -0.14 8.08 -22.78
C LEU A 304 -0.68 8.46 -21.41
N SER A 305 -1.51 7.60 -20.83
CA SER A 305 -1.85 7.72 -19.41
C SER A 305 -0.59 7.58 -18.53
N SER A 306 -0.63 8.11 -17.31
CA SER A 306 0.47 7.93 -16.34
C SER A 306 0.81 6.45 -16.15
N CYS A 307 -0.21 5.60 -16.01
CA CYS A 307 -0.06 4.16 -15.81
C CYS A 307 0.67 3.49 -16.98
N GLU A 308 0.30 3.81 -18.23
CA GLU A 308 0.96 3.27 -19.42
C GLU A 308 2.42 3.76 -19.55
N ALA A 309 2.66 5.05 -19.29
CA ALA A 309 4.00 5.62 -19.34
C ALA A 309 4.93 4.97 -18.31
N GLU A 310 4.44 4.77 -17.08
CA GLU A 310 5.17 4.06 -16.02
C GLU A 310 5.49 2.62 -16.43
N TYR A 311 4.51 1.89 -16.98
CA TYR A 311 4.73 0.51 -17.40
C TYR A 311 5.79 0.42 -18.50
N LEU A 312 5.75 1.31 -19.50
CA LEU A 312 6.73 1.34 -20.58
C LEU A 312 8.14 1.75 -20.13
N MET A 313 8.26 2.63 -19.13
CA MET A 313 9.55 3.14 -18.67
C MET A 313 10.16 2.32 -17.53
N ALA A 314 9.34 1.89 -16.57
CA ALA A 314 9.75 1.26 -15.34
C ALA A 314 9.49 -0.26 -15.32
N GLY A 315 8.71 -0.78 -16.27
CA GLY A 315 8.28 -2.18 -16.31
C GLY A 315 7.14 -2.52 -15.35
N SER A 316 6.67 -1.57 -14.53
CA SER A 316 5.54 -1.75 -13.62
C SER A 316 4.86 -0.41 -13.39
N SER A 317 3.55 -0.44 -13.20
CA SER A 317 2.76 0.74 -12.88
C SER A 317 2.75 1.04 -11.38
N HIS A 318 2.42 2.27 -11.00
CA HIS A 318 2.20 2.65 -9.61
C HIS A 318 1.14 1.78 -8.92
N ALA A 319 0.15 1.30 -9.65
CA ALA A 319 -0.87 0.40 -9.11
C ALA A 319 -0.26 -0.92 -8.61
N GLU A 320 0.61 -1.53 -9.42
CA GLU A 320 1.28 -2.80 -9.07
C GLU A 320 2.30 -2.61 -7.94
N ILE A 321 3.09 -1.53 -8.03
CA ILE A 321 4.09 -1.15 -7.03
C ILE A 321 3.44 -0.87 -5.68
N GLY A 322 2.38 -0.06 -5.69
CA GLY A 322 1.61 0.28 -4.50
C GLY A 322 0.94 -0.96 -3.90
N ALA A 323 0.29 -1.79 -4.72
CA ALA A 323 -0.34 -3.00 -4.25
C ALA A 323 0.66 -3.99 -3.63
N TYR A 324 1.83 -4.18 -4.23
CA TYR A 324 2.88 -5.02 -3.66
C TYR A 324 3.37 -4.48 -2.30
N LEU A 325 3.58 -3.17 -2.17
CA LEU A 325 3.95 -2.55 -0.89
C LEU A 325 2.90 -2.80 0.19
N LEU A 326 1.62 -2.59 -0.12
CA LEU A 326 0.51 -2.80 0.82
C LEU A 326 0.39 -4.29 1.21
N VAL A 327 0.62 -5.20 0.25
CA VAL A 327 0.69 -6.64 0.52
C VAL A 327 1.92 -7.02 1.34
N LEU A 328 3.07 -6.37 1.19
CA LEU A 328 4.18 -6.60 2.11
C LEU A 328 3.76 -6.25 3.53
N TRP A 329 3.03 -5.15 3.69
CA TRP A 329 2.83 -4.49 4.98
C TRP A 329 1.75 -5.03 5.89
N GLY A 330 0.86 -5.90 5.45
CA GLY A 330 -0.28 -6.22 6.32
C GLY A 330 -1.62 -5.97 5.69
N ILE A 331 -1.66 -5.10 4.68
CA ILE A 331 -2.86 -4.32 4.40
C ILE A 331 -3.98 -5.23 3.90
N PRO A 332 -5.23 -4.95 4.31
CA PRO A 332 -6.36 -5.80 3.98
C PRO A 332 -6.57 -5.99 2.47
N ALA A 333 -7.03 -7.19 2.11
CA ALA A 333 -7.13 -7.64 0.73
C ALA A 333 -8.02 -6.75 -0.15
N ASN A 334 -9.10 -6.22 0.41
CA ASN A 334 -10.01 -5.27 -0.23
C ASN A 334 -9.28 -3.97 -0.61
N VAL A 335 -8.55 -3.36 0.33
CA VAL A 335 -7.77 -2.13 0.06
C VAL A 335 -6.67 -2.40 -0.96
N VAL A 336 -5.95 -3.52 -0.82
CA VAL A 336 -4.94 -3.96 -1.82
C VAL A 336 -5.55 -4.10 -3.21
N ASN A 337 -6.71 -4.74 -3.33
CA ASN A 337 -7.36 -4.96 -4.62
C ASN A 337 -7.80 -3.64 -5.26
N ILE A 338 -8.28 -2.67 -4.47
CA ILE A 338 -8.57 -1.32 -4.98
C ILE A 338 -7.31 -0.71 -5.59
N VAL A 339 -6.19 -0.72 -4.87
CA VAL A 339 -4.92 -0.18 -5.38
C VAL A 339 -4.40 -0.95 -6.59
N ALA A 340 -4.57 -2.27 -6.65
CA ALA A 340 -4.09 -3.08 -7.78
C ALA A 340 -4.91 -2.89 -9.08
N TYR A 341 -6.21 -2.64 -8.96
CA TYR A 341 -7.17 -2.72 -10.07
C TYR A 341 -7.90 -1.40 -10.37
N HIS A 342 -7.58 -0.28 -9.72
CA HIS A 342 -8.28 1.00 -9.95
C HIS A 342 -8.14 1.55 -11.38
N HIS A 343 -7.14 1.15 -12.18
CA HIS A 343 -7.08 1.47 -13.61
C HIS A 343 -7.79 0.46 -14.52
N ARG A 344 -8.12 -0.71 -13.99
CA ARG A 344 -8.64 -1.87 -14.73
C ARG A 344 -9.70 -2.62 -13.90
N PRO A 345 -10.78 -1.94 -13.47
CA PRO A 345 -11.78 -2.53 -12.58
C PRO A 345 -12.49 -3.75 -13.19
N SER A 346 -12.52 -3.85 -14.52
CA SER A 346 -13.10 -4.97 -15.27
C SER A 346 -12.31 -6.28 -15.16
N GLU A 347 -11.04 -6.23 -14.78
CA GLU A 347 -10.22 -7.45 -14.56
C GLU A 347 -10.44 -8.09 -13.18
N LEU A 348 -11.14 -7.40 -12.27
CA LEU A 348 -11.42 -7.95 -10.95
C LEU A 348 -12.69 -8.82 -10.98
N ASP A 349 -12.50 -10.14 -11.00
CA ASP A 349 -13.58 -11.12 -10.87
C ASP A 349 -14.07 -11.20 -9.40
N GLY A 350 -15.37 -11.00 -9.15
CA GLY A 350 -15.99 -11.31 -7.85
C GLY A 350 -17.14 -10.42 -7.39
N PHE A 351 -17.67 -10.72 -6.20
CA PHE A 351 -18.64 -9.91 -5.48
C PHE A 351 -17.88 -8.89 -4.61
N ARG A 352 -18.26 -7.60 -4.66
CA ARG A 352 -17.60 -6.42 -4.04
C ARG A 352 -16.56 -5.69 -4.90
N THR A 353 -16.96 -5.26 -6.11
CA THR A 353 -16.12 -4.38 -6.96
C THR A 353 -16.41 -2.90 -6.74
N GLU A 354 -17.47 -2.55 -6.01
CA GLU A 354 -18.02 -1.19 -5.93
C GLU A 354 -17.02 -0.16 -5.38
N SER A 355 -16.20 -0.54 -4.40
CA SER A 355 -15.14 0.33 -3.87
C SER A 355 -14.03 0.57 -4.90
N VAL A 356 -13.68 -0.44 -5.70
CA VAL A 356 -12.72 -0.30 -6.82
C VAL A 356 -13.29 0.61 -7.91
N VAL A 357 -14.57 0.43 -8.26
CA VAL A 357 -15.25 1.28 -9.25
C VAL A 357 -15.29 2.74 -8.78
N ALA A 358 -15.59 2.97 -7.51
CA ALA A 358 -15.65 4.31 -6.96
C ALA A 358 -14.30 5.03 -7.05
N VAL A 359 -13.20 4.34 -6.72
CA VAL A 359 -11.84 4.90 -6.87
C VAL A 359 -11.48 5.12 -8.34
N HIS A 360 -11.82 4.19 -9.23
CA HIS A 360 -11.61 4.35 -10.67
C HIS A 360 -12.30 5.61 -11.23
N ILE A 361 -13.57 5.81 -10.86
CA ILE A 361 -14.34 6.99 -11.28
C ILE A 361 -13.74 8.26 -10.67
N ALA A 362 -13.46 8.27 -9.36
CA ALA A 362 -12.88 9.42 -8.68
C ALA A 362 -11.58 9.88 -9.35
N GLN A 363 -10.69 8.94 -9.66
CA GLN A 363 -9.42 9.23 -10.32
C GLN A 363 -9.61 9.77 -11.73
N SER A 364 -10.49 9.14 -12.51
CA SER A 364 -10.79 9.59 -13.87
C SER A 364 -11.41 10.99 -13.90
N LEU A 365 -12.25 11.34 -12.91
CA LEU A 365 -12.79 12.69 -12.75
C LEU A 365 -11.69 13.71 -12.46
N LEU A 366 -10.72 13.37 -11.60
CA LEU A 366 -9.58 14.25 -11.33
C LEU A 366 -8.68 14.44 -12.55
N ASP A 367 -8.50 13.41 -13.38
CA ASP A 367 -7.72 13.52 -14.62
C ASP A 367 -8.38 14.48 -15.63
N ILE A 368 -9.72 14.47 -15.70
CA ILE A 368 -10.48 15.45 -16.48
C ILE A 368 -10.26 16.87 -15.93
N ILE A 369 -10.28 17.04 -14.61
CA ILE A 369 -10.16 18.35 -13.93
C ILE A 369 -8.75 18.94 -14.07
N TYR A 370 -7.71 18.15 -13.80
CA TYR A 370 -6.34 18.64 -13.67
C TYR A 370 -5.49 18.46 -14.92
N GLU A 371 -5.66 17.34 -15.63
CA GLU A 371 -4.75 16.96 -16.71
C GLU A 371 -5.31 17.31 -18.09
N GLN A 372 -6.62 17.63 -18.19
CA GLN A 372 -7.34 17.81 -19.45
C GLN A 372 -7.03 16.63 -20.41
N ALA A 373 -6.84 15.43 -19.84
CA ALA A 373 -6.38 14.27 -20.57
C ALA A 373 -7.45 13.80 -21.56
N SER A 374 -7.02 13.50 -22.79
CA SER A 374 -7.91 13.04 -23.86
C SER A 374 -7.45 11.69 -24.40
N PRO A 375 -8.25 10.61 -24.26
CA PRO A 375 -9.37 10.45 -23.32
C PRO A 375 -8.86 10.10 -21.90
N PRO A 376 -9.65 10.36 -20.84
CA PRO A 376 -9.37 9.77 -19.53
C PRO A 376 -9.27 8.24 -19.68
N SER A 377 -8.39 7.59 -18.92
CA SER A 377 -8.22 6.12 -18.87
C SER A 377 -9.42 5.43 -18.19
N MET A 378 -10.63 5.91 -18.50
CA MET A 378 -11.88 5.49 -17.92
C MET A 378 -12.40 4.28 -18.70
N ASP A 379 -12.69 3.20 -17.98
CA ASP A 379 -13.28 2.00 -18.54
C ASP A 379 -14.78 2.23 -18.81
N TRP A 380 -15.07 2.97 -19.87
CA TRP A 380 -16.42 3.33 -20.28
C TRP A 380 -17.31 2.11 -20.53
N SER A 381 -16.73 1.05 -21.10
CA SER A 381 -17.45 -0.19 -21.35
C SER A 381 -18.01 -0.76 -20.05
N PHE A 382 -17.18 -0.76 -19.01
CA PHE A 382 -17.53 -1.24 -17.69
C PHE A 382 -18.50 -0.30 -16.97
N ILE A 383 -18.26 1.02 -16.97
CA ILE A 383 -19.13 2.02 -16.34
C ILE A 383 -20.54 2.00 -16.97
N SER A 384 -20.63 1.97 -18.29
CA SER A 384 -21.91 1.89 -19.00
C SER A 384 -22.62 0.57 -18.75
N SER A 385 -21.90 -0.57 -18.71
CA SER A 385 -22.51 -1.87 -18.40
C SER A 385 -23.17 -1.92 -17.01
N ARG A 386 -22.68 -1.10 -16.07
CA ARG A 386 -23.22 -0.97 -14.70
C ARG A 386 -24.30 0.10 -14.56
N GLY A 387 -24.61 0.85 -15.62
CA GLY A 387 -25.63 1.90 -15.62
C GLY A 387 -25.22 3.17 -14.87
N PHE A 388 -23.92 3.41 -14.67
CA PHE A 388 -23.42 4.56 -13.92
C PHE A 388 -23.28 5.84 -14.75
N SER A 389 -23.41 5.76 -16.08
CA SER A 389 -23.28 6.92 -16.98
C SER A 389 -24.18 8.10 -16.59
N ALA A 390 -25.43 7.84 -16.18
CA ALA A 390 -26.39 8.87 -15.80
C ALA A 390 -26.01 9.64 -14.51
N ARG A 391 -25.06 9.11 -13.73
CA ARG A 391 -24.61 9.70 -12.45
C ARG A 391 -23.32 10.51 -12.59
N MET A 392 -22.61 10.38 -13.70
CA MET A 392 -21.35 11.09 -13.96
C MET A 392 -21.47 12.62 -13.80
N PRO A 393 -22.54 13.28 -14.28
CA PRO A 393 -22.81 14.70 -14.00
C PRO A 393 -22.81 15.05 -12.51
N GLU A 394 -23.50 14.26 -11.69
CA GLU A 394 -23.61 14.48 -10.24
C GLU A 394 -22.24 14.35 -9.58
N TRP A 395 -21.50 13.28 -9.91
CA TRP A 395 -20.18 13.01 -9.35
C TRP A 395 -19.12 14.01 -9.79
N LEU A 396 -19.17 14.50 -11.03
CA LEU A 396 -18.28 15.56 -11.49
C LEU A 396 -18.51 16.85 -10.69
N ASN A 397 -19.77 17.25 -10.46
CA ASN A 397 -20.06 18.45 -9.66
C ASN A 397 -19.50 18.32 -8.24
N TYR A 398 -19.69 17.16 -7.60
CA TYR A 398 -19.10 16.90 -6.30
C TYR A 398 -17.56 16.98 -6.33
N ALA A 399 -16.92 16.39 -7.35
CA ALA A 399 -15.47 16.43 -7.51
C ALA A 399 -14.93 17.86 -7.69
N LEU A 400 -15.64 18.70 -8.45
CA LEU A 400 -15.29 20.11 -8.65
C LEU A 400 -15.38 20.91 -7.35
N ASP A 401 -16.43 20.69 -6.55
CA ASP A 401 -16.62 21.32 -5.24
C ASP A 401 -15.52 20.87 -4.26
N CYS A 402 -15.24 19.58 -4.19
CA CYS A 402 -14.18 19.00 -3.35
C CYS A 402 -12.81 19.60 -3.69
N CYS A 403 -12.49 19.73 -4.97
CA CYS A 403 -11.23 20.31 -5.44
C CYS A 403 -11.18 21.84 -5.35
N SER A 404 -12.26 22.52 -4.93
CA SER A 404 -12.35 23.99 -4.91
C SER A 404 -11.96 24.64 -6.24
N VAL A 405 -12.36 24.03 -7.38
CA VAL A 405 -11.99 24.52 -8.72
C VAL A 405 -12.71 25.84 -9.00
N PRO A 406 -11.99 26.93 -9.32
CA PRO A 406 -12.63 28.21 -9.55
C PRO A 406 -13.43 28.21 -10.88
N PRO A 407 -14.56 28.95 -10.96
CA PRO A 407 -15.51 28.86 -12.07
C PRO A 407 -14.95 29.18 -13.46
N ASP A 408 -13.85 29.93 -13.53
CA ASP A 408 -13.13 30.29 -14.75
C ASP A 408 -12.39 29.10 -15.37
N LYS A 409 -11.94 28.13 -14.57
CA LYS A 409 -11.33 26.89 -15.07
C LYS A 409 -12.33 25.87 -15.61
N LEU A 410 -13.62 26.03 -15.31
CA LEU A 410 -14.68 25.16 -15.83
C LEU A 410 -14.88 25.30 -17.35
N GLN A 411 -14.58 26.47 -17.92
CA GLN A 411 -14.80 26.76 -19.34
C GLN A 411 -13.86 26.01 -20.29
N GLY A 412 -12.80 25.38 -19.77
CA GLY A 412 -11.81 24.61 -20.54
C GLY A 412 -11.82 23.10 -20.29
N LEU A 413 -12.79 22.60 -19.52
CA LEU A 413 -12.93 21.16 -19.32
C LEU A 413 -13.40 20.49 -20.62
N LEU A 414 -12.80 19.35 -20.95
CA LEU A 414 -13.17 18.54 -22.12
C LEU A 414 -14.60 18.00 -22.06
N ILE A 415 -15.19 17.99 -20.86
CA ILE A 415 -16.52 17.46 -20.59
C ILE A 415 -17.26 18.45 -19.69
N THR A 416 -18.42 18.91 -20.14
CA THR A 416 -19.29 19.79 -19.37
C THR A 416 -20.15 18.97 -18.39
N PRO A 417 -20.43 19.48 -17.16
CA PRO A 417 -21.21 18.74 -16.16
C PRO A 417 -22.66 18.40 -16.54
N LEU A 418 -23.13 18.75 -17.74
CA LEU A 418 -24.54 18.65 -18.14
C LEU A 418 -24.76 17.93 -19.47
N ASP A 419 -23.72 17.59 -20.24
CA ASP A 419 -23.89 16.91 -21.53
C ASP A 419 -23.54 15.41 -21.43
N GLU A 420 -24.58 14.59 -21.28
CA GLU A 420 -24.49 13.12 -21.21
C GLU A 420 -23.81 12.50 -22.45
N LYS A 421 -23.82 13.21 -23.60
CA LYS A 421 -23.16 12.76 -24.85
C LYS A 421 -21.66 12.96 -24.84
N GLU A 422 -21.13 13.90 -24.04
CA GLU A 422 -19.69 14.13 -23.91
C GLU A 422 -19.02 13.06 -23.05
N TRP A 423 -19.79 12.37 -22.20
CA TRP A 423 -19.31 11.27 -21.37
C TRP A 423 -19.22 9.93 -22.13
N ASN A 424 -20.09 9.68 -23.12
CA ASN A 424 -20.06 8.42 -23.88
C ASN A 424 -19.83 8.69 -25.38
N PRO A 425 -18.58 8.71 -25.87
CA PRO A 425 -18.28 9.03 -27.27
C PRO A 425 -18.61 7.93 -28.28
N GLN A 426 -19.44 6.92 -27.93
CA GLN A 426 -19.91 5.88 -28.86
C GLN A 426 -20.95 6.37 -29.87
#